data_AF-A0AAW0F891-F1
#
_entry.id   AF-A0AAW0F891-F1
#
_cell.length_a   1.000
_cell.length_b   1.000
_cell.length_c   1.000
_cell.angle_alpha   90.00
_cell.angle_beta   90.00
_cell.angle_gamma   90.00
#
_symmetry.space_group_name_H-M   'P 1'
#
loop_
_entity.id
_entity.type
_entity.pdbx_description
1 polymer ?
#
loop_
_entity_poly.entity_id
_entity_poly.type
_entity_poly.pdbx_seq_one_letter_code
_entity_poly.pdbx_strand_id
1 'polypeptide(L)'
;MPPIRKSLKSTVPQKEFSVSSMTVPLLRAEARNTLNAQYRKILGREDVSVPWTWPWEGVWTHRVILIGYPLEGKLTDPCMMNKEHATVLVEALRRGTCFFAKIGKEELQELAEGYAEAVKSGDIVPKPLREDRADKGSTHGRHKNPATRTKKRRRGKIINSPAVVRDDTDIEDFTEEEGTTELSSDPISDWSD
;
A
#
# COMPACT_ATOMS: atom_id res chain seq x y z
N MET A 1 21.27 -47.84 32.17
CA MET A 1 19.96 -47.16 32.01
C MET A 1 20.16 -45.66 32.02
N PRO A 2 19.89 -44.93 30.91
CA PRO A 2 20.02 -43.48 30.90
C PRO A 2 18.82 -42.80 31.61
N PRO A 3 19.03 -41.65 32.28
CA PRO A 3 17.98 -40.96 33.02
C PRO A 3 17.00 -40.24 32.10
N ILE A 4 15.71 -40.52 32.31
CA ILE A 4 14.58 -39.88 31.64
C ILE A 4 14.49 -38.42 32.12
N ARG A 5 14.88 -37.47 31.26
CA ARG A 5 14.72 -36.03 31.53
C ARG A 5 13.23 -35.69 31.43
N LYS A 6 12.58 -35.47 32.57
CA LYS A 6 11.24 -34.91 32.65
C LYS A 6 11.29 -33.45 32.16
N SER A 7 10.69 -33.17 31.01
CA SER A 7 10.57 -31.81 30.50
C SER A 7 9.60 -31.01 31.38
N LEU A 8 10.12 -30.01 32.07
CA LEU A 8 9.32 -29.02 32.78
C LEU A 8 8.62 -28.16 31.72
N LYS A 9 7.32 -28.40 31.51
CA LYS A 9 6.46 -27.48 30.76
C LYS A 9 6.33 -26.19 31.58
N SER A 10 7.10 -25.18 31.24
CA SER A 10 6.94 -23.84 31.78
C SER A 10 5.63 -23.26 31.23
N THR A 11 4.56 -23.34 32.01
CA THR A 11 3.32 -22.62 31.74
C THR A 11 3.58 -21.15 32.04
N VAL A 12 4.06 -20.40 31.04
CA VAL A 12 4.11 -18.94 31.10
C VAL A 12 2.66 -18.45 31.06
N PRO A 13 2.16 -17.73 32.07
CA PRO A 13 0.83 -17.17 32.02
C PRO A 13 0.79 -16.14 30.88
N GLN A 14 0.09 -16.47 29.81
CA GLN A 14 -0.19 -15.50 28.76
C GLN A 14 -1.14 -14.48 29.36
N LYS A 15 -0.63 -13.27 29.57
CA LYS A 15 -1.43 -12.14 30.03
C LYS A 15 -2.39 -11.80 28.88
N GLU A 16 -3.62 -12.28 28.97
CA GLU A 16 -4.67 -12.02 27.99
C GLU A 16 -5.04 -10.53 28.04
N PHE A 17 -4.28 -9.72 27.30
CA PHE A 17 -4.64 -8.34 27.06
C PHE A 17 -5.88 -8.32 26.16
N SER A 18 -7.01 -7.94 26.75
CA SER A 18 -8.26 -7.74 26.03
C SER A 18 -8.05 -6.75 24.89
N VAL A 19 -8.35 -7.18 23.66
CA VAL A 19 -8.22 -6.39 22.42
C VAL A 19 -9.01 -5.07 22.52
N SER A 20 -10.14 -5.09 23.24
CA SER A 20 -11.00 -3.91 23.42
C SER A 20 -10.35 -2.76 24.20
N SER A 21 -9.29 -3.04 24.97
CA SER A 21 -8.55 -2.03 25.74
C SER A 21 -7.42 -1.36 24.94
N MET A 22 -7.09 -1.85 23.74
CA MET A 22 -5.95 -1.35 22.96
C MET A 22 -6.30 -0.07 22.19
N THR A 23 -5.32 0.83 22.12
CA THR A 23 -5.41 2.02 21.28
C THR A 23 -5.25 1.64 19.80
N VAL A 24 -5.81 2.46 18.90
CA VAL A 24 -5.74 2.22 17.46
C VAL A 24 -4.30 2.03 16.95
N PRO A 25 -3.32 2.86 17.34
CA PRO A 25 -1.93 2.68 16.89
C PRO A 25 -1.35 1.32 17.29
N LEU A 26 -1.68 0.83 18.49
CA LEU A 26 -1.19 -0.46 18.98
C LEU A 26 -1.83 -1.63 18.21
N LEU A 27 -3.13 -1.57 17.92
CA LEU A 27 -3.82 -2.57 17.11
C LEU A 27 -3.22 -2.67 15.70
N ARG A 28 -3.00 -1.53 15.06
CA ARG A 28 -2.40 -1.46 13.72
C ARG A 28 -0.96 -2.02 13.73
N ALA A 29 -0.17 -1.66 14.74
CA ALA A 29 1.19 -2.16 14.89
C ALA A 29 1.22 -3.68 15.13
N GLU A 30 0.33 -4.19 15.98
CA GLU A 30 0.24 -5.63 16.26
C GLU A 30 -0.14 -6.41 14.99
N ALA A 31 -1.18 -6.00 14.27
CA ALA A 31 -1.59 -6.64 13.01
C ALA A 31 -0.46 -6.64 11.98
N ARG A 32 0.22 -5.50 11.81
CA ARG A 32 1.35 -5.37 10.88
C ARG A 32 2.52 -6.27 11.26
N ASN A 33 2.88 -6.30 12.54
CA ASN A 33 4.01 -7.10 13.02
C ASN A 33 3.74 -8.59 12.91
N THR A 34 2.53 -9.03 13.27
CA THR A 34 2.12 -10.44 13.19
C THR A 34 2.05 -10.93 11.74
N LEU A 35 1.45 -10.17 10.82
CA LEU A 35 1.43 -10.50 9.40
C LEU A 35 2.85 -10.59 8.82
N ASN A 36 3.71 -9.60 9.08
CA ASN A 36 5.10 -9.62 8.62
C ASN A 36 5.87 -10.82 9.21
N ALA A 37 5.68 -11.13 10.49
CA ALA A 37 6.32 -12.29 11.12
C ALA A 37 5.90 -13.61 10.48
N GLN A 38 4.60 -13.82 10.22
CA GLN A 38 4.10 -14.99 9.52
C GLN A 38 4.64 -15.07 8.09
N TYR A 39 4.66 -13.96 7.37
CA TYR A 39 5.15 -13.88 6.00
C TYR A 39 6.65 -14.26 5.90
N ARG A 40 7.48 -13.67 6.78
CA ARG A 40 8.91 -13.99 6.90
C ARG A 40 9.15 -15.46 7.22
N LYS A 41 8.34 -16.02 8.14
CA LYS A 41 8.43 -17.42 8.53
C LYS A 41 8.19 -18.36 7.35
N ILE A 42 7.25 -18.05 6.47
CA ILE A 42 6.93 -18.88 5.30
C ILE A 42 7.99 -18.74 4.20
N LEU A 43 8.55 -17.53 4.04
CA LEU A 43 9.59 -17.27 3.06
C LEU A 43 10.98 -17.74 3.51
N GLY A 44 11.20 -17.92 4.83
CA GLY A 44 12.52 -18.19 5.39
C GLY A 44 13.49 -17.01 5.22
N ARG A 45 12.97 -15.78 5.19
CA ARG A 45 13.76 -14.54 5.00
C ARG A 45 13.31 -13.49 6.00
N GLU A 46 14.25 -12.84 6.67
CA GLU A 46 13.97 -11.83 7.70
C GLU A 46 13.77 -10.42 7.13
N ASP A 47 14.42 -10.13 5.99
CA ASP A 47 14.44 -8.79 5.37
C ASP A 47 13.17 -8.46 4.56
N VAL A 48 12.24 -9.40 4.43
CA VAL A 48 11.06 -9.23 3.58
C VAL A 48 9.88 -8.73 4.42
N SER A 49 9.12 -7.78 3.87
CA SER A 49 7.83 -7.33 4.38
C SER A 49 6.70 -7.73 3.44
N VAL A 50 5.48 -7.83 3.97
CA VAL A 50 4.28 -8.07 3.16
C VAL A 50 4.12 -6.93 2.15
N PRO A 51 3.98 -7.24 0.85
CA PRO A 51 3.66 -6.23 -0.16
C PRO A 51 2.17 -5.87 -0.04
N TRP A 52 1.87 -4.60 0.28
CA TRP A 52 0.50 -4.12 0.47
C TRP A 52 -0.21 -3.73 -0.83
N THR A 53 0.43 -3.88 -1.99
CA THR A 53 -0.16 -3.70 -3.33
C THR A 53 -0.97 -4.94 -3.81
N TRP A 54 -1.28 -5.86 -2.89
CA TRP A 54 -2.02 -7.12 -3.07
C TRP A 54 -3.42 -6.88 -3.71
N PRO A 55 -3.91 -7.72 -4.66
CA PRO A 55 -3.93 -9.18 -4.53
C PRO A 55 -2.88 -10.00 -5.28
N TRP A 56 -2.35 -9.51 -6.38
CA TRP A 56 -1.74 -10.39 -7.39
C TRP A 56 -0.21 -10.39 -7.36
N GLU A 57 0.44 -9.23 -7.19
CA GLU A 57 1.91 -9.12 -7.26
C GLU A 57 2.66 -10.03 -6.26
N GLY A 58 2.14 -10.13 -5.03
CA GLY A 58 2.74 -10.97 -3.99
C GLY A 58 2.53 -12.47 -4.22
N VAL A 59 1.38 -12.86 -4.79
CA VAL A 59 1.06 -14.25 -5.15
C VAL A 59 1.99 -14.72 -6.27
N TRP A 60 2.17 -13.91 -7.31
CA TRP A 60 3.04 -14.26 -8.45
C TRP A 60 4.51 -14.33 -8.08
N THR A 61 5.00 -13.38 -7.27
CA THR A 61 6.44 -13.28 -6.95
C THR A 61 6.89 -14.34 -5.95
N HIS A 62 6.05 -14.65 -4.97
CA HIS A 62 6.45 -15.45 -3.81
C HIS A 62 5.63 -16.73 -3.61
N ARG A 63 4.54 -16.94 -4.37
CA ARG A 63 3.62 -18.08 -4.26
C ARG A 63 3.06 -18.25 -2.85
N VAL A 64 2.72 -17.13 -2.23
CA VAL A 64 2.10 -17.09 -0.92
C VAL A 64 0.75 -16.42 -1.07
N ILE A 65 -0.28 -16.94 -0.40
CA ILE A 65 -1.58 -16.28 -0.24
C ILE A 65 -1.90 -16.06 1.22
N LEU A 66 -2.73 -15.03 1.46
CA LEU A 66 -3.38 -14.84 2.75
C LEU A 66 -4.74 -15.54 2.71
N ILE A 67 -4.95 -16.51 3.60
CA ILE A 67 -6.20 -17.25 3.75
C ILE A 67 -6.98 -16.67 4.94
N GLY A 68 -8.31 -16.64 4.83
CA GLY A 68 -9.20 -16.26 5.93
C GLY A 68 -9.11 -14.79 6.33
N TYR A 69 -8.82 -13.92 5.36
CA TYR A 69 -8.85 -12.47 5.58
C TYR A 69 -10.29 -12.04 5.91
N PRO A 70 -10.52 -11.40 7.08
CA PRO A 70 -11.88 -11.20 7.59
C PRO A 70 -12.58 -9.96 7.03
N LEU A 71 -11.88 -9.13 6.27
CA LEU A 71 -12.42 -7.90 5.70
C LEU A 71 -12.77 -8.13 4.24
N GLU A 72 -13.87 -7.54 3.81
CA GLU A 72 -14.26 -7.57 2.40
C GLU A 72 -13.31 -6.73 1.55
N GLY A 73 -12.95 -7.24 0.39
CA GLY A 73 -12.12 -6.53 -0.60
C GLY A 73 -10.63 -6.81 -0.50
N LYS A 74 -9.82 -5.79 -0.84
CA LYS A 74 -8.36 -5.93 -1.00
C LYS A 74 -7.64 -5.88 0.34
N LEU A 75 -6.58 -6.67 0.45
CA LEU A 75 -5.66 -6.58 1.59
C LEU A 75 -5.07 -5.16 1.64
N THR A 76 -5.31 -4.48 2.75
CA THR A 76 -4.90 -3.09 2.97
C THR A 76 -3.80 -3.05 4.03
N ASP A 77 -2.90 -2.06 3.98
CA ASP A 77 -1.93 -1.86 5.06
C ASP A 77 -2.69 -1.56 6.38
N PRO A 78 -2.43 -2.29 7.48
CA PRO A 78 -3.03 -2.01 8.78
C PRO A 78 -2.91 -0.54 9.22
N CYS A 79 -1.88 0.19 8.76
CA CYS A 79 -1.72 1.62 9.03
C CYS A 79 -2.93 2.46 8.56
N MET A 80 -3.59 2.04 7.48
CA MET A 80 -4.73 2.72 6.87
C MET A 80 -6.08 2.22 7.40
N MET A 81 -6.10 1.20 8.25
CA MET A 81 -7.35 0.59 8.73
C MET A 81 -8.02 1.40 9.85
N ASN A 82 -9.35 1.44 9.84
CA ASN A 82 -10.15 1.94 10.95
C ASN A 82 -10.00 1.04 12.19
N LYS A 83 -10.38 1.56 13.37
CA LYS A 83 -10.26 0.82 14.64
C LYS A 83 -10.95 -0.55 14.58
N GLU A 84 -12.19 -0.58 14.10
CA GLU A 84 -13.01 -1.79 14.00
C GLU A 84 -12.36 -2.85 13.10
N HIS A 85 -11.93 -2.44 11.90
CA HIS A 85 -11.23 -3.32 10.97
C HIS A 85 -9.93 -3.86 11.56
N ALA A 86 -9.15 -3.01 12.24
CA ALA A 86 -7.93 -3.43 12.92
C ALA A 86 -8.22 -4.41 14.06
N THR A 87 -9.28 -4.20 14.86
CA THR A 87 -9.67 -5.14 15.92
C THR A 87 -10.05 -6.50 15.35
N VAL A 88 -10.89 -6.54 14.30
CA VAL A 88 -11.32 -7.79 13.66
C VAL A 88 -10.12 -8.55 13.08
N LEU A 89 -9.19 -7.84 12.44
CA LEU A 89 -7.99 -8.46 11.89
C LEU A 89 -7.08 -9.05 12.98
N VAL A 90 -6.82 -8.30 14.06
CA VAL A 90 -6.01 -8.79 15.20
C VAL A 90 -6.66 -10.03 15.82
N GLU A 91 -7.97 -10.03 15.99
CA GLU A 91 -8.69 -11.19 16.50
C GLU A 91 -8.58 -12.40 15.58
N ALA A 92 -8.75 -12.21 14.27
CA ALA A 92 -8.60 -13.29 13.28
C ALA A 92 -7.18 -13.88 13.29
N LEU A 93 -6.16 -13.02 13.45
CA LEU A 93 -4.76 -13.45 13.55
C LEU A 93 -4.46 -14.21 14.85
N ARG A 94 -5.02 -13.75 15.98
CA ARG A 94 -4.89 -14.44 17.27
C ARG A 94 -5.63 -15.77 17.31
N ARG A 95 -6.81 -15.84 16.69
CA ARG A 95 -7.60 -17.08 16.53
C ARG A 95 -6.94 -18.07 15.55
N GLY A 96 -6.02 -17.59 14.70
CA GLY A 96 -5.38 -18.39 13.67
C GLY A 96 -6.28 -18.67 12.46
N THR A 97 -7.40 -17.95 12.32
CA THR A 97 -8.28 -18.06 11.15
C THR A 97 -7.70 -17.34 9.95
N CYS A 98 -6.91 -16.29 10.19
CA CYS A 98 -6.17 -15.57 9.16
C CYS A 98 -4.69 -15.96 9.19
N PHE A 99 -4.18 -16.53 8.10
CA PHE A 99 -2.78 -16.96 8.01
C PHE A 99 -2.29 -16.97 6.57
N PHE A 100 -0.97 -16.85 6.41
CA PHE A 100 -0.34 -17.03 5.11
C PHE A 100 -0.09 -18.52 4.82
N ALA A 101 -0.30 -18.92 3.58
CA ALA A 101 -0.03 -20.27 3.09
C ALA A 101 0.78 -20.22 1.79
N LYS A 102 1.65 -21.20 1.59
CA LYS A 102 2.40 -21.35 0.35
C LYS A 102 1.58 -22.19 -0.63
N ILE A 103 1.45 -21.68 -1.85
CA ILE A 103 0.70 -22.32 -2.93
C ILE A 103 1.62 -23.22 -3.75
N GLY A 104 1.05 -24.33 -4.23
CA GLY A 104 1.66 -25.21 -5.22
C GLY A 104 1.86 -24.54 -6.60
N LYS A 105 2.33 -25.31 -7.58
CA LYS A 105 2.37 -24.83 -8.98
C LYS A 105 1.00 -24.94 -9.66
N GLU A 106 0.27 -26.00 -9.33
CA GLU A 106 -1.04 -26.33 -9.92
C GLU A 106 -2.10 -25.31 -9.49
N GLU A 107 -2.25 -25.09 -8.18
CA GLU A 107 -3.13 -24.04 -7.63
C GLU A 107 -2.79 -22.63 -8.15
N LEU A 108 -1.50 -22.33 -8.37
CA LEU A 108 -1.09 -21.05 -8.95
C LEU A 108 -1.58 -20.93 -10.39
N GLN A 109 -1.57 -22.04 -11.14
CA GLN A 109 -2.05 -22.08 -12.51
C GLN A 109 -3.58 -21.91 -12.57
N GLU A 110 -4.33 -22.57 -11.69
CA GLU A 110 -5.78 -22.38 -11.57
C GLU A 110 -6.12 -20.91 -11.25
N LEU A 111 -5.38 -20.28 -10.33
CA LEU A 111 -5.52 -18.85 -10.04
C LEU A 111 -5.15 -17.96 -11.23
N ALA A 112 -4.18 -18.38 -12.05
CA ALA A 112 -3.80 -17.69 -13.30
C ALA A 112 -4.93 -17.70 -14.30
N GLU A 113 -5.54 -18.87 -14.47
CA GLU A 113 -6.63 -19.12 -15.41
C GLU A 113 -7.88 -18.34 -14.98
N GLY A 114 -8.25 -18.40 -13.69
CA GLY A 114 -9.34 -17.59 -13.15
C GLY A 114 -9.11 -16.08 -13.28
N TYR A 115 -7.86 -15.61 -13.10
CA TYR A 115 -7.52 -14.21 -13.36
C TYR A 115 -7.65 -13.85 -14.84
N ALA A 116 -7.18 -14.72 -15.75
CA ALA A 116 -7.28 -14.50 -17.18
C ALA A 116 -8.75 -14.49 -17.65
N GLU A 117 -9.60 -15.31 -17.05
CA GLU A 117 -11.06 -15.29 -17.28
C GLU A 117 -11.69 -13.98 -16.80
N ALA A 118 -11.35 -13.51 -15.60
CA ALA A 118 -11.84 -12.24 -15.06
C ALA A 118 -11.34 -11.01 -15.84
N VAL A 119 -10.17 -11.11 -16.50
CA VAL A 119 -9.69 -10.08 -17.44
C VAL A 119 -10.47 -10.14 -18.75
N LYS A 120 -10.80 -11.34 -19.24
CA LYS A 120 -11.61 -11.51 -20.46
C LYS A 120 -13.06 -11.07 -20.26
N SER A 121 -13.64 -11.28 -19.08
CA SER A 121 -14.99 -10.80 -18.74
C SER A 121 -15.06 -9.28 -18.63
N GLY A 122 -13.91 -8.61 -18.43
CA GLY A 122 -13.82 -7.17 -18.25
C GLY A 122 -13.99 -6.72 -16.79
N ASP A 123 -14.14 -7.66 -15.84
CA ASP A 123 -14.24 -7.35 -14.41
C ASP A 123 -12.92 -6.78 -13.86
N ILE A 124 -11.80 -7.19 -14.45
CA ILE A 124 -10.46 -6.72 -14.07
C ILE A 124 -9.82 -6.00 -15.24
N VAL A 125 -9.63 -4.69 -15.09
CA VAL A 125 -8.78 -3.90 -16.00
C VAL A 125 -7.31 -4.15 -15.61
N PRO A 126 -6.50 -4.80 -16.46
CA PRO A 126 -5.08 -5.02 -16.16
C PRO A 126 -4.36 -3.68 -16.13
N LYS A 127 -3.66 -3.40 -15.03
CA LYS A 127 -2.78 -2.23 -14.96
C LYS A 127 -1.60 -2.44 -15.91
N PRO A 128 -1.24 -1.45 -16.75
CA PRO A 128 -0.05 -1.54 -17.58
C PRO A 128 1.21 -1.66 -16.71
N LEU A 129 2.15 -2.51 -17.13
CA LEU A 129 3.39 -2.83 -16.40
C LEU A 129 4.27 -1.59 -16.10
N ARG A 130 4.15 -0.57 -16.95
CA ARG A 130 4.66 0.79 -16.73
C ARG A 130 3.67 1.75 -17.36
N GLU A 131 3.19 2.72 -16.60
CA GLU A 131 2.63 3.92 -17.20
C GLU A 131 3.76 4.56 -18.02
N ASP A 132 3.49 4.81 -19.30
CA ASP A 132 4.42 5.60 -20.10
C ASP A 132 4.59 6.94 -19.41
N ARG A 133 5.83 7.30 -19.11
CA ARG A 133 6.08 8.57 -18.42
C ARG A 133 5.51 9.69 -19.26
N ALA A 134 4.79 10.63 -18.63
CA ALA A 134 4.18 11.77 -19.31
C ALA A 134 5.21 12.63 -20.09
N ASP A 135 6.50 12.53 -19.76
CA ASP A 135 7.61 13.23 -20.40
C ASP A 135 8.28 12.43 -21.54
N LYS A 136 7.84 11.21 -21.84
CA LYS A 136 8.37 10.39 -22.93
C LYS A 136 7.96 11.00 -24.27
N GLY A 137 8.82 11.88 -24.81
CA GLY A 137 8.57 12.70 -26.00
C GLY A 137 8.53 14.21 -25.71
N SER A 138 8.47 14.61 -24.43
CA SER A 138 8.71 15.99 -24.01
C SER A 138 10.20 16.27 -24.14
N THR A 139 10.60 16.73 -25.33
CA THR A 139 11.84 17.51 -25.43
C THR A 139 11.63 18.75 -24.58
N HIS A 140 12.01 18.69 -23.30
CA HIS A 140 12.20 19.86 -22.47
C HIS A 140 12.94 20.87 -23.34
N GLY A 141 12.32 22.01 -23.59
CA GLY A 141 12.85 23.09 -24.42
C GLY A 141 14.09 23.70 -23.79
N ARG A 142 15.18 22.93 -23.68
CA ARG A 142 16.51 23.40 -23.33
C ARG A 142 17.04 24.14 -24.53
N HIS A 143 16.70 25.43 -24.57
CA HIS A 143 17.42 26.52 -25.20
C HIS A 143 18.24 26.14 -26.44
N LYS A 144 17.58 26.12 -27.61
CA LYS A 144 18.28 26.33 -28.89
C LYS A 144 18.29 27.82 -29.23
N ASN A 145 18.87 28.65 -28.37
CA ASN A 145 19.34 29.96 -28.84
C ASN A 145 20.85 29.81 -29.15
N PRO A 146 21.24 29.58 -30.40
CA PRO A 146 22.65 29.34 -30.77
C PRO A 146 23.54 30.56 -30.47
N ALA A 147 22.96 31.75 -30.30
CA ALA A 147 23.67 33.00 -30.05
C ALA A 147 24.37 33.07 -28.67
N THR A 148 23.94 32.28 -27.67
CA THR A 148 24.50 32.34 -26.30
C THR A 148 25.46 31.19 -25.98
N ARG A 149 25.71 30.27 -26.93
CA ARG A 149 26.47 29.03 -26.70
C ARG A 149 27.97 29.22 -26.38
N THR A 150 28.55 30.40 -26.62
CA THR A 150 30.00 30.61 -26.51
C THR A 150 30.42 31.61 -25.42
N LYS A 151 29.52 32.15 -24.61
CA LYS A 151 29.93 33.02 -23.50
C LYS A 151 30.45 32.17 -22.33
N LYS A 152 31.75 31.86 -22.37
CA LYS A 152 32.54 31.37 -21.24
C LYS A 152 32.14 32.17 -19.98
N ARG A 153 31.62 31.48 -18.96
CA ARG A 153 31.37 32.06 -17.64
C ARG A 153 32.71 32.60 -17.12
N ARG A 154 32.90 33.92 -17.15
CA ARG A 154 33.94 34.55 -16.34
C ARG A 154 33.63 34.21 -14.88
N ARG A 155 34.60 33.59 -14.19
CA ARG A 155 34.52 33.31 -12.74
C ARG A 155 34.34 34.64 -12.02
N GLY A 156 33.09 35.02 -11.78
CA GLY A 156 32.70 36.20 -11.02
C GLY A 156 32.65 35.83 -9.55
N LYS A 157 33.44 36.57 -8.76
CA LYS A 157 33.33 36.82 -7.32
C LYS A 157 31.95 36.47 -6.75
N ILE A 158 31.96 35.72 -5.64
CA ILE A 158 30.83 35.58 -4.73
C ILE A 158 30.43 37.00 -4.29
N ILE A 159 29.29 37.48 -4.78
CA ILE A 159 28.65 38.68 -4.25
C ILE A 159 27.74 38.15 -3.15
N ASN A 160 28.09 38.40 -1.90
CA ASN A 160 27.19 38.19 -0.78
C ASN A 160 26.04 39.18 -0.95
N SER A 161 24.84 38.68 -1.26
CA SER A 161 23.62 39.47 -1.20
C SER A 161 23.35 39.87 0.25
N PRO A 162 22.97 41.13 0.54
CA PRO A 162 22.58 41.53 1.89
C PRO A 162 21.34 40.76 2.33
N ALA A 163 21.29 40.44 3.62
CA ALA A 163 20.20 39.72 4.25
C ALA A 163 18.86 40.42 4.00
N VAL A 164 17.92 39.68 3.41
CA VAL A 164 16.53 40.12 3.28
C VAL A 164 15.92 40.07 4.68
N VAL A 165 15.73 41.25 5.27
CA VAL A 165 14.80 41.44 6.38
C VAL A 165 13.41 41.20 5.81
N ARG A 166 12.71 40.20 6.34
CA ARG A 166 11.29 39.98 6.03
C ARG A 166 10.50 40.93 6.92
N ASP A 167 9.89 41.94 6.33
CA ASP A 167 8.84 42.70 6.98
C ASP A 167 7.57 41.85 6.96
N ASP A 168 7.11 41.47 8.15
CA ASP A 168 5.83 40.82 8.39
C ASP A 168 4.72 41.87 8.29
N THR A 169 4.23 42.14 7.08
CA THR A 169 2.98 42.88 6.89
C THR A 169 2.18 42.34 5.70
N ASP A 170 0.88 42.19 5.97
CA ASP A 170 -0.24 42.10 5.04
C ASP A 170 -0.66 40.70 4.58
N ILE A 171 -1.35 40.07 5.54
CA ILE A 171 -2.55 39.25 5.36
C ILE A 171 -3.53 40.00 4.46
N GLU A 172 -3.87 39.44 3.30
CA GLU A 172 -5.17 39.66 2.69
C GLU A 172 -5.88 38.32 2.46
N ASP A 173 -7.10 38.35 2.98
CA ASP A 173 -8.16 37.36 3.04
C ASP A 173 -8.61 37.02 1.62
N PHE A 174 -8.43 35.77 1.17
CA PHE A 174 -8.96 35.31 -0.11
C PHE A 174 -10.09 34.30 0.16
N THR A 175 -11.27 34.86 0.44
CA THR A 175 -12.55 34.13 0.50
C THR A 175 -13.28 34.27 -0.83
N GLU A 176 -13.22 33.24 -1.67
CA GLU A 176 -14.11 33.04 -2.84
C GLU A 176 -14.15 31.52 -3.10
N GLU A 177 -15.23 30.83 -3.46
CA GLU A 177 -16.67 31.06 -3.52
C GLU A 177 -17.26 29.64 -3.68
N GLU A 178 -18.46 29.40 -3.15
CA GLU A 178 -19.16 28.12 -3.25
C GLU A 178 -19.59 27.85 -4.71
N GLY A 179 -18.95 26.89 -5.37
CA GLY A 179 -19.40 26.36 -6.66
C GLY A 179 -20.46 25.28 -6.49
N THR A 180 -21.73 25.66 -6.45
CA THR A 180 -22.88 24.76 -6.60
C THR A 180 -22.95 24.25 -8.04
N THR A 181 -22.49 23.03 -8.29
CA THR A 181 -22.81 22.31 -9.53
C THR A 181 -24.14 21.59 -9.39
N GLU A 182 -25.12 22.10 -10.11
CA GLU A 182 -26.47 21.59 -10.23
C GLU A 182 -26.51 20.16 -10.81
N LEU A 183 -27.34 19.34 -10.17
CA LEU A 183 -27.86 18.07 -10.68
C LEU A 183 -28.57 18.29 -12.03
N SER A 184 -28.00 17.83 -13.14
CA SER A 184 -28.77 17.55 -14.35
C SER A 184 -29.24 16.10 -14.32
N SER A 185 -30.54 15.93 -14.07
CA SER A 185 -31.24 14.64 -14.15
C SER A 185 -31.77 14.48 -15.57
N ASP A 186 -31.05 13.77 -16.43
CA ASP A 186 -31.59 13.35 -17.73
C ASP A 186 -32.28 11.99 -17.59
N PRO A 187 -33.59 11.86 -17.89
CA PRO A 187 -34.27 10.58 -17.93
C PRO A 187 -34.13 9.88 -19.29
N ILE A 188 -33.78 8.59 -19.21
CA ILE A 188 -34.34 7.43 -19.92
C ILE A 188 -34.50 7.54 -21.45
N SER A 189 -33.82 6.65 -22.17
CA SER A 189 -34.23 6.22 -23.51
C SER A 189 -34.22 4.69 -23.57
N ASP A 190 -35.44 4.17 -23.64
CA ASP A 190 -35.88 2.82 -23.97
C ASP A 190 -35.26 2.35 -25.29
N TRP A 191 -34.58 1.19 -25.28
CA TRP A 191 -34.14 0.48 -26.48
C TRP A 191 -34.77 -0.90 -26.45
N SER A 192 -36.01 -0.95 -26.90
CA SER A 192 -36.68 -2.18 -27.32
C SER A 192 -36.59 -2.27 -28.85
N ASP A 193 -35.93 -3.32 -29.34
CA ASP A 193 -36.19 -3.96 -30.63
C ASP A 193 -35.82 -5.45 -30.51
#